data_AF-A0A7J6W105-F1
#
_entry.id   AF-A0A7J6W105-F1
#
_cell.length_a   1.000
_cell.length_b   1.000
_cell.length_c   1.000
_cell.angle_alpha   90.00
_cell.angle_beta   90.00
_cell.angle_gamma   90.00
#
_symmetry.space_group_name_H-M   'P 1'
#
loop_
_entity.id
_entity.type
_entity.pdbx_description
1 polymer ?
#
loop_
_entity_poly.entity_id
_entity_poly.type
_entity_poly.pdbx_seq_one_letter_code
_entity_poly.pdbx_strand_id
1 'polypeptide(L)'
;MMKRSKNSSSDRLSDSSSIRDEEIEWEMRPGGMLVQKRCTKPDAIATPNMIVKIAYGAVRYEISINSQATFGELKKLLASETGLQPVEQQLIFRGKGRENGNYLDKCGVKDRSKIVLVEDPSSKEKRYIEMRRNAKIQSAHRAISDISMELDKLAEQVSTIDKIISSGKNVPEVQITILAEMLMRQAIKLESISAEGDASAQKSLQ
;
A
#
# COMPACT_ATOMS: atom_id res chain seq x y z
N MET A 1 -66.78 -54.95 4.83
CA MET A 1 -66.55 -53.75 3.99
C MET A 1 -65.07 -53.38 4.05
N MET A 2 -64.51 -53.08 2.88
CA MET A 2 -63.32 -52.24 2.62
C MET A 2 -61.90 -52.74 2.97
N LYS A 3 -61.09 -52.76 1.90
CA LYS A 3 -59.69 -53.16 1.75
C LYS A 3 -58.73 -52.01 2.06
N ARG A 4 -57.45 -52.33 2.32
CA ARG A 4 -56.20 -51.90 1.59
C ARG A 4 -54.99 -52.01 2.55
N SER A 5 -53.97 -52.86 2.33
CA SER A 5 -52.98 -52.96 1.25
C SER A 5 -51.76 -52.06 1.45
N LYS A 6 -50.58 -52.70 1.64
CA LYS A 6 -49.19 -52.41 1.17
C LYS A 6 -48.71 -50.94 1.23
N ASN A 7 -47.47 -50.59 1.55
CA ASN A 7 -46.19 -51.15 1.18
C ASN A 7 -45.09 -50.31 1.86
N SER A 8 -43.91 -50.89 2.07
CA SER A 8 -42.67 -50.20 2.39
C SER A 8 -42.18 -49.30 1.25
N SER A 9 -41.72 -48.09 1.59
CA SER A 9 -40.75 -47.31 0.80
C SER A 9 -39.83 -46.56 1.76
N SER A 10 -38.53 -46.79 1.56
CA SER A 10 -37.42 -46.05 2.12
C SER A 10 -37.46 -44.58 1.72
N ASP A 11 -37.02 -43.67 2.60
CA ASP A 11 -36.24 -42.52 2.17
C ASP A 11 -35.20 -42.13 3.23
N ARG A 12 -33.98 -41.93 2.72
CA ARG A 12 -32.81 -41.41 3.42
C ARG A 12 -32.84 -39.87 3.41
N LEU A 13 -31.87 -39.29 4.11
CA LEU A 13 -31.43 -37.88 4.09
C LEU A 13 -32.20 -37.00 5.10
N SER A 14 -31.60 -36.09 5.86
CA SER A 14 -30.26 -35.51 5.83
C SER A 14 -30.02 -34.76 7.15
N ASP A 15 -28.80 -34.84 7.63
CA ASP A 15 -28.21 -34.03 8.69
C ASP A 15 -28.28 -32.53 8.34
N SER A 16 -28.88 -31.70 9.20
CA SER A 16 -28.47 -30.32 9.51
C SER A 16 -29.57 -29.52 10.18
N SER A 17 -29.49 -29.39 11.50
CA SER A 17 -29.70 -28.11 12.21
C SER A 17 -29.52 -28.37 13.71
N SER A 18 -28.28 -28.30 14.18
CA SER A 18 -28.03 -27.99 15.58
C SER A 18 -28.55 -26.57 15.82
N ILE A 19 -29.85 -26.43 16.06
CA ILE A 19 -30.43 -25.28 16.74
C ILE A 19 -29.75 -25.30 18.10
N ARG A 20 -28.80 -24.38 18.29
CA ARG A 20 -28.16 -24.19 19.58
C ARG A 20 -29.29 -23.77 20.52
N ASP A 21 -29.58 -24.60 21.51
CA ASP A 21 -30.45 -24.24 22.62
C ASP A 21 -29.85 -22.99 23.28
N GLU A 22 -30.42 -21.83 22.95
CA GLU A 22 -30.14 -20.60 23.68
C GLU A 22 -30.80 -20.76 25.05
N GLU A 23 -29.98 -20.87 26.09
CA GLU A 23 -30.45 -20.85 27.48
C GLU A 23 -30.98 -19.43 27.77
N ILE A 24 -32.28 -19.22 27.54
CA ILE A 24 -32.95 -17.94 27.75
C ILE A 24 -33.05 -17.71 29.25
N GLU A 25 -32.29 -16.74 29.76
CA GLU A 25 -32.33 -16.35 31.17
C GLU A 25 -33.63 -15.56 31.46
N TRP A 26 -34.52 -16.19 32.23
CA TRP A 26 -35.79 -15.59 32.67
C TRP A 26 -35.62 -14.87 34.00
N GLU A 27 -36.20 -13.68 34.14
CA GLU A 27 -36.30 -12.96 35.41
C GLU A 27 -37.74 -12.94 35.92
N MET A 28 -37.94 -13.15 37.21
CA MET A 28 -39.25 -13.00 37.86
C MET A 28 -39.48 -11.54 38.27
N ARG A 29 -40.64 -10.99 37.92
CA ARG A 29 -41.08 -9.68 38.42
C ARG A 29 -41.93 -9.81 39.69
N PRO A 30 -42.02 -8.76 40.53
CA PRO A 30 -42.94 -8.73 41.66
C PRO A 30 -44.37 -8.94 41.13
N GLY A 31 -44.95 -10.11 41.39
CA GLY A 31 -46.17 -10.61 40.74
C GLY A 31 -46.05 -12.03 40.16
N GLY A 32 -44.85 -12.62 40.16
CA GLY A 32 -44.62 -14.03 39.80
C GLY A 32 -44.51 -14.29 38.29
N MET A 33 -44.59 -13.25 37.46
CA MET A 33 -44.44 -13.36 36.01
C MET A 33 -42.95 -13.46 35.63
N LEU A 34 -42.60 -14.50 34.89
CA LEU A 34 -41.28 -14.66 34.26
C LEU A 34 -41.24 -13.84 32.98
N VAL A 35 -40.26 -12.95 32.85
CA VAL A 35 -40.01 -12.14 31.65
C VAL A 35 -38.59 -12.38 31.19
N GLN A 36 -38.39 -12.42 29.88
CA GLN A 36 -37.07 -12.59 29.30
C GLN A 36 -36.21 -11.35 29.57
N LYS A 37 -35.02 -11.53 30.17
CA LYS A 37 -34.06 -10.43 30.33
C LYS A 37 -33.62 -9.92 28.96
N ARG A 38 -33.70 -8.60 28.75
CA ARG A 38 -33.07 -7.95 27.60
C ARG A 38 -31.59 -7.77 27.90
N CYS A 39 -30.77 -8.77 27.55
CA CYS A 39 -29.32 -8.66 27.64
C CYS A 39 -28.79 -7.73 26.54
N THR A 40 -28.34 -6.53 26.90
CA THR A 40 -27.42 -5.73 26.08
C THR A 40 -26.04 -6.38 26.18
N LYS A 41 -25.82 -7.46 25.44
CA LYS A 41 -24.47 -8.02 25.26
C LYS A 41 -23.74 -7.15 24.24
N PRO A 42 -22.60 -6.51 24.55
CA PRO A 42 -21.62 -6.14 23.54
C PRO A 42 -20.75 -7.36 23.20
N ASP A 43 -21.32 -8.56 23.16
CA ASP A 43 -20.64 -9.70 22.55
C ASP A 43 -20.91 -9.59 21.07
N ALA A 44 -20.08 -8.78 20.41
CA ALA A 44 -19.79 -8.99 19.00
C ALA A 44 -19.52 -10.48 18.85
N ILE A 45 -20.48 -11.20 18.25
CA ILE A 45 -20.32 -12.59 17.83
C ILE A 45 -18.95 -12.63 17.16
N ALA A 46 -17.98 -13.28 17.79
CA ALA A 46 -16.64 -13.42 17.23
C ALA A 46 -16.79 -14.29 15.98
N THR A 47 -17.10 -13.62 14.87
CA THR A 47 -17.23 -14.21 13.56
C THR A 47 -15.93 -14.95 13.28
N PRO A 48 -15.99 -16.26 12.96
CA PRO A 48 -14.80 -17.08 12.88
C PRO A 48 -13.84 -16.49 11.83
N ASN A 49 -12.60 -16.24 12.26
CA ASN A 49 -11.51 -15.91 11.35
C ASN A 49 -11.22 -17.15 10.52
N MET A 50 -11.16 -16.97 9.20
CA MET A 50 -10.78 -17.98 8.23
C MET A 50 -9.41 -17.65 7.64
N ILE A 51 -8.66 -18.68 7.26
CA ILE A 51 -7.37 -18.53 6.61
C ILE A 51 -7.57 -18.66 5.12
N VAL A 52 -7.28 -17.61 4.34
CA VAL A 52 -7.35 -17.64 2.88
C VAL A 52 -5.95 -17.75 2.28
N LYS A 53 -5.82 -18.57 1.22
CA LYS A 53 -4.56 -18.78 0.51
C LYS A 53 -4.50 -17.90 -0.72
N ILE A 54 -3.58 -16.95 -0.75
CA ILE A 54 -3.47 -15.98 -1.83
C ILE A 54 -2.25 -16.34 -2.68
N ALA A 55 -2.48 -16.67 -3.94
CA ALA A 55 -1.43 -16.92 -4.91
C ALA A 55 -1.11 -15.63 -5.67
N TYR A 56 0.14 -15.17 -5.58
CA TYR A 56 0.66 -14.02 -6.31
C TYR A 56 1.90 -14.47 -7.11
N GLY A 57 1.71 -14.74 -8.41
CA GLY A 57 2.74 -15.35 -9.24
C GLY A 57 3.22 -16.69 -8.67
N ALA A 58 4.49 -16.79 -8.29
CA ALA A 58 5.08 -17.96 -7.64
C ALA A 58 4.92 -17.96 -6.10
N VAL A 59 4.62 -16.81 -5.51
CA VAL A 59 4.54 -16.62 -4.05
C VAL A 59 3.13 -16.98 -3.57
N ARG A 60 3.05 -17.50 -2.34
CA ARG A 60 1.80 -17.85 -1.67
C ARG A 60 1.76 -17.21 -0.29
N TYR A 61 0.68 -16.51 0.01
CA TYR A 61 0.41 -15.90 1.31
C TYR A 61 -0.76 -16.64 1.97
N GLU A 62 -0.71 -16.76 3.29
CA GLU A 62 -1.83 -17.23 4.10
C GLU A 62 -2.28 -16.09 5.00
N ILE A 63 -3.50 -15.59 4.78
CA ILE A 63 -4.03 -14.43 5.52
C ILE A 63 -5.21 -14.88 6.36
N SER A 64 -5.15 -14.56 7.66
CA SER A 64 -6.27 -14.71 8.57
C SER A 64 -7.19 -13.50 8.42
N ILE A 65 -8.43 -13.73 8.00
CA ILE A 65 -9.45 -12.69 7.81
C ILE A 65 -10.80 -13.17 8.30
N ASN A 66 -11.64 -12.23 8.74
CA ASN A 66 -13.00 -12.52 9.14
C ASN A 66 -13.82 -13.07 7.96
N SER A 67 -14.60 -14.13 8.19
CA SER A 67 -15.59 -14.64 7.22
C SER A 67 -16.54 -13.59 6.66
N GLN A 68 -16.94 -12.60 7.46
CA GLN A 68 -17.84 -11.50 7.08
C GLN A 68 -17.10 -10.29 6.52
N ALA A 69 -15.78 -10.37 6.31
CA ALA A 69 -15.01 -9.29 5.71
C ALA A 69 -15.33 -9.10 4.23
N THR A 70 -14.98 -7.93 3.73
CA THR A 70 -15.04 -7.61 2.31
C THR A 70 -13.73 -7.90 1.59
N PHE A 71 -13.78 -8.07 0.26
CA PHE A 71 -12.58 -8.13 -0.56
C PHE A 71 -11.74 -6.84 -0.43
N GLY A 72 -12.36 -5.69 -0.14
CA GLY A 72 -11.63 -4.45 0.13
C GLY A 72 -10.75 -4.53 1.39
N GLU A 73 -11.23 -5.15 2.46
CA GLU A 73 -10.45 -5.41 3.67
C GLU A 73 -9.30 -6.39 3.41
N LEU A 74 -9.57 -7.46 2.63
CA LEU A 74 -8.53 -8.40 2.22
C LEU A 74 -7.42 -7.71 1.41
N LYS A 75 -7.78 -6.79 0.51
CA LYS A 75 -6.80 -6.01 -0.25
C LYS A 75 -5.94 -5.10 0.63
N LYS A 76 -6.54 -4.51 1.67
CA LYS A 76 -5.78 -3.70 2.65
C LYS A 76 -4.77 -4.55 3.41
N LEU A 77 -5.16 -5.75 3.87
CA LEU A 77 -4.24 -6.68 4.51
C LEU A 77 -3.14 -7.16 3.55
N LEU A 78 -3.48 -7.38 2.28
CA LEU A 78 -2.49 -7.72 1.26
C LEU A 78 -1.56 -6.56 0.92
N ALA A 79 -1.99 -5.31 1.09
CA ALA A 79 -1.15 -4.16 0.79
C ALA A 79 0.07 -4.09 1.72
N SER A 80 -0.05 -4.48 2.99
CA SER A 80 1.10 -4.56 3.88
C SER A 80 2.05 -5.71 3.54
N GLU A 81 1.53 -6.84 3.06
CA GLU A 81 2.33 -8.03 2.71
C GLU A 81 3.00 -7.94 1.33
N THR A 82 2.32 -7.33 0.36
CA THR A 82 2.77 -7.27 -1.05
C THR A 82 3.34 -5.92 -1.44
N GLY A 83 3.07 -4.86 -0.66
CA GLY A 83 3.42 -3.48 -0.99
C GLY A 83 2.61 -2.86 -2.13
N LEU A 84 1.64 -3.59 -2.70
CA LEU A 84 0.76 -3.09 -3.76
C LEU A 84 -0.41 -2.32 -3.17
N GLN A 85 -0.80 -1.18 -3.76
CA GLN A 85 -1.96 -0.45 -3.28
C GLN A 85 -3.26 -1.24 -3.52
N PRO A 86 -4.29 -1.11 -2.67
CA PRO A 86 -5.57 -1.82 -2.86
C PRO A 86 -6.26 -1.57 -4.21
N VAL A 87 -5.97 -0.44 -4.86
CA VAL A 87 -6.50 -0.09 -6.18
C VAL A 87 -5.83 -0.91 -7.29
N GLU A 88 -4.54 -1.25 -7.12
CA GLU A 88 -3.72 -1.97 -8.09
C GLU A 88 -3.90 -3.49 -7.98
N GLN A 89 -4.52 -3.94 -6.88
CA GLN A 89 -4.78 -5.34 -6.60
C GLN A 89 -6.09 -5.81 -7.21
N GLN A 90 -6.01 -6.80 -8.10
CA GLN A 90 -7.16 -7.51 -8.65
C GLN A 90 -7.24 -8.92 -8.04
N LEU A 91 -8.25 -9.15 -7.20
CA LEU A 91 -8.48 -10.46 -6.58
C LEU A 91 -9.41 -11.29 -7.46
N ILE A 92 -8.97 -12.48 -7.83
CA ILE A 92 -9.70 -13.41 -8.68
C ILE A 92 -10.04 -14.65 -7.85
N PHE A 93 -11.33 -14.91 -7.68
CA PHE A 93 -11.85 -16.10 -7.02
C PHE A 93 -12.78 -16.86 -7.97
N ARG A 94 -12.45 -18.14 -8.23
CA ARG A 94 -13.16 -19.00 -9.19
C ARG A 94 -13.26 -18.40 -10.59
N GLY A 95 -12.17 -17.81 -11.07
CA GLY A 95 -12.09 -17.21 -12.41
C GLY A 95 -12.83 -15.88 -12.59
N LYS A 96 -13.44 -15.34 -11.52
CA LYS A 96 -14.11 -14.02 -11.55
C LYS A 96 -13.35 -13.02 -10.70
N GLY A 97 -13.08 -11.85 -11.27
CA GLY A 97 -12.56 -10.69 -10.54
C GLY A 97 -13.58 -10.21 -9.50
N ARG A 98 -13.09 -9.77 -8.34
CA ARG A 98 -13.90 -9.34 -7.21
C ARG A 98 -13.64 -7.88 -6.86
N GLU A 99 -14.71 -7.12 -6.75
CA GLU A 99 -14.67 -5.72 -6.36
C GLU A 99 -14.64 -5.56 -4.83
N ASN A 100 -14.21 -4.39 -4.38
CA ASN A 100 -13.97 -4.10 -2.96
C ASN A 100 -15.22 -4.25 -2.08
N GLY A 101 -16.40 -3.96 -2.62
CA GLY A 101 -17.68 -4.03 -1.87
C GLY A 101 -18.26 -5.43 -1.73
N ASN A 102 -17.67 -6.45 -2.36
CA ASN A 102 -18.15 -7.82 -2.24
C ASN A 102 -17.69 -8.42 -0.91
N TYR A 103 -18.61 -9.14 -0.24
CA TYR A 103 -18.30 -9.90 0.96
C TYR A 103 -17.73 -11.28 0.59
N LEU A 104 -16.77 -11.76 1.39
CA LEU A 104 -16.09 -13.04 1.16
C LEU A 104 -17.05 -14.23 1.25
N ASP A 105 -17.86 -14.28 2.30
CA ASP A 105 -18.88 -15.31 2.54
C ASP A 105 -19.92 -15.39 1.41
N LYS A 106 -20.45 -14.25 0.94
CA LYS A 106 -21.41 -14.16 -0.16
C LYS A 106 -20.81 -14.63 -1.48
N CYS A 107 -19.50 -14.47 -1.65
CA CYS A 107 -18.77 -15.00 -2.80
C CYS A 107 -18.42 -16.49 -2.68
N GLY A 108 -18.75 -17.13 -1.55
CA GLY A 108 -18.47 -18.54 -1.27
C GLY A 108 -17.01 -18.82 -0.90
N VAL A 109 -16.29 -17.81 -0.40
CA VAL A 109 -14.95 -17.98 0.17
C VAL A 109 -15.09 -18.66 1.53
N LYS A 110 -14.39 -19.77 1.69
CA LYS A 110 -14.32 -20.57 2.92
C LYS A 110 -12.89 -20.63 3.43
N ASP A 111 -12.71 -21.24 4.60
CA ASP A 111 -11.38 -21.57 5.11
C ASP A 111 -10.54 -22.33 4.08
N ARG A 112 -9.27 -21.95 3.96
CA ARG A 112 -8.24 -22.43 3.02
C ARG A 112 -8.59 -22.24 1.55
N SER A 113 -9.56 -21.39 1.23
CA SER A 113 -9.89 -21.06 -0.17
C SER A 113 -8.71 -20.41 -0.87
N LYS A 114 -8.48 -20.82 -2.13
CA LYS A 114 -7.45 -20.23 -2.99
C LYS A 114 -8.01 -19.02 -3.73
N ILE A 115 -7.38 -17.86 -3.53
CA ILE A 115 -7.63 -16.62 -4.25
C ILE A 115 -6.36 -16.29 -5.04
N VAL A 116 -6.51 -15.81 -6.28
CA VAL A 116 -5.36 -15.38 -7.09
C VAL A 116 -5.31 -13.86 -7.06
N LEU A 117 -4.18 -13.31 -6.65
CA LEU A 117 -3.91 -11.89 -6.75
C LEU A 117 -3.19 -11.63 -8.07
N VAL A 118 -3.76 -10.74 -8.87
CA VAL A 118 -3.14 -10.21 -10.09
C VAL A 118 -2.99 -8.71 -9.92
N GLU A 119 -1.85 -8.19 -10.35
CA GLU A 119 -1.59 -6.75 -10.37
C GLU A 119 -2.06 -6.18 -11.71
N ASP A 120 -2.77 -5.05 -11.67
CA ASP A 120 -3.22 -4.37 -12.88
C ASP A 120 -2.01 -3.97 -13.77
N PRO A 121 -1.93 -4.44 -15.02
CA PRO A 121 -0.84 -4.08 -15.93
C PRO A 121 -0.70 -2.56 -16.14
N SER A 122 -1.82 -1.83 -16.01
CA SER A 122 -1.83 -0.36 -16.14
C SER A 122 -1.04 0.33 -15.01
N SER A 123 -1.01 -0.28 -13.83
CA SER A 123 -0.30 0.25 -12.67
C SER A 123 1.19 -0.06 -12.71
N LYS A 124 1.57 -1.24 -13.25
CA LYS A 124 2.98 -1.59 -13.50
C LYS A 124 3.67 -0.58 -14.41
N GLU A 125 3.01 -0.24 -15.51
CA GLU A 125 3.55 0.72 -16.48
C GLU A 125 3.71 2.11 -15.85
N LYS A 126 2.69 2.59 -15.13
CA LYS A 126 2.74 3.87 -14.40
C LYS A 126 3.91 3.91 -13.42
N ARG A 127 4.11 2.86 -12.62
CA ARG A 127 5.22 2.78 -11.67
C ARG A 127 6.58 2.81 -12.38
N TYR A 128 6.70 2.14 -13.52
CA TYR A 128 7.95 2.14 -14.29
C TYR A 128 8.26 3.53 -14.87
N ILE A 129 7.25 4.20 -15.42
CA ILE A 129 7.38 5.57 -15.93
C ILE A 129 7.78 6.53 -14.81
N GLU A 130 7.10 6.44 -13.65
CA GLU A 130 7.40 7.27 -12.49
C GLU A 130 8.79 7.00 -11.93
N MET A 131 9.21 5.74 -11.80
CA MET A 131 10.56 5.38 -11.37
C MET A 131 11.62 5.96 -12.32
N ARG A 132 11.40 5.89 -13.63
CA ARG A 132 12.31 6.47 -14.62
C ARG A 132 12.37 8.00 -14.51
N ARG A 133 11.25 8.66 -14.26
CA ARG A 133 11.20 10.12 -14.01
C ARG A 133 11.96 10.48 -12.73
N ASN A 134 11.71 9.76 -11.65
CA ASN A 134 12.37 10.00 -10.36
C ASN A 134 13.88 9.75 -10.44
N ALA A 135 14.33 8.75 -11.21
CA ALA A 135 15.75 8.51 -11.45
C ALA A 135 16.42 9.69 -12.18
N LYS A 136 15.76 10.28 -13.19
CA LYS A 136 16.26 11.48 -13.88
C LYS A 136 16.36 12.68 -12.92
N ILE A 137 15.31 12.92 -12.13
CA ILE A 137 15.28 13.99 -11.13
C ILE A 137 16.43 13.82 -10.12
N GLN A 138 16.61 12.62 -9.57
CA GLN A 138 17.70 12.32 -8.64
C GLN A 138 19.08 12.49 -9.29
N SER A 139 19.24 12.11 -10.56
CA SER A 139 20.48 12.33 -11.28
C SER A 139 20.80 13.82 -11.43
N ALA A 140 19.79 14.65 -11.74
CA ALA A 140 19.95 16.10 -11.81
C ALA A 140 20.31 16.70 -10.44
N HIS A 141 19.64 16.27 -9.36
CA HIS A 141 19.97 16.71 -8.00
C HIS A 141 21.41 16.38 -7.59
N ARG A 142 21.89 15.17 -7.90
CA ARG A 142 23.29 14.81 -7.62
C ARG A 142 24.25 15.72 -8.36
N ALA A 143 24.03 15.93 -9.67
CA ALA A 143 24.89 16.80 -10.48
C ALA A 143 24.89 18.25 -9.97
N ILE A 144 23.73 18.79 -9.56
CA ILE A 144 23.64 20.12 -8.95
C ILE A 144 24.42 20.17 -7.63
N SER A 145 24.25 19.16 -6.77
CA SER A 145 24.98 19.06 -5.49
C SER A 145 26.49 19.01 -5.69
N ASP A 146 26.96 18.27 -6.68
CA ASP A 146 28.39 18.18 -7.00
C ASP A 146 28.93 19.55 -7.45
N ILE A 147 28.19 20.26 -8.31
CA ILE A 147 28.55 21.64 -8.72
C ILE A 147 28.55 22.59 -7.52
N SER A 148 27.57 22.48 -6.62
CA SER A 148 27.52 23.29 -5.39
C SER A 148 28.77 23.13 -4.56
N MET A 149 29.25 21.90 -4.36
CA MET A 149 30.49 21.65 -3.61
C MET A 149 31.72 22.25 -4.29
N GLU A 150 31.78 22.21 -5.63
CA GLU A 150 32.84 22.87 -6.40
C GLU A 150 32.76 24.40 -6.27
N LEU A 151 31.56 24.98 -6.27
CA LEU A 151 31.32 26.42 -6.07
C LEU A 151 31.70 26.88 -4.67
N ASP A 152 31.40 26.12 -3.62
CA ASP A 152 31.77 26.44 -2.24
C ASP A 152 33.29 26.57 -2.09
N LYS A 153 34.06 25.65 -2.71
CA LYS A 153 35.52 25.71 -2.74
C LYS A 153 36.03 26.95 -3.47
N LEU A 154 35.41 27.29 -4.61
CA LEU A 154 35.78 28.51 -5.35
C LEU A 154 35.45 29.76 -4.52
N ALA A 155 34.32 29.77 -3.80
CA ALA A 155 33.93 30.87 -2.92
C ALA A 155 34.92 31.06 -1.77
N GLU A 156 35.45 29.99 -1.17
CA GLU A 156 36.54 30.07 -0.17
C GLU A 156 37.81 30.71 -0.75
N GLN A 157 38.17 30.36 -1.99
CA GLN A 157 39.32 30.96 -2.68
C GLN A 157 39.09 32.45 -2.94
N VAL A 158 37.89 32.85 -3.38
CA VAL A 158 37.51 34.27 -3.54
C VAL A 158 37.61 35.00 -2.20
N SER A 159 37.08 34.42 -1.12
CA SER A 159 37.16 35.01 0.23
C SER A 159 38.61 35.21 0.69
N THR A 160 39.50 34.29 0.35
CA THR A 160 40.93 34.40 0.68
C THR A 160 41.59 35.53 -0.10
N ILE A 161 41.31 35.64 -1.40
CA ILE A 161 41.79 36.74 -2.25
C ILE A 161 41.28 38.08 -1.74
N ASP A 162 40.01 38.16 -1.37
CA ASP A 162 39.37 39.38 -0.87
C ASP A 162 40.01 39.86 0.44
N LYS A 163 40.35 38.94 1.35
CA LYS A 163 41.12 39.24 2.58
C LYS A 163 42.52 39.77 2.28
N ILE A 164 43.22 39.21 1.27
CA ILE A 164 44.56 39.67 0.87
C ILE A 164 44.49 41.10 0.35
N ILE A 165 43.53 41.39 -0.54
CA ILE A 165 43.31 42.72 -1.10
C ILE A 165 42.92 43.72 0.00
N SER A 166 42.02 43.33 0.91
CA SER A 166 41.61 44.14 2.07
C SER A 166 42.78 44.47 3.00
N SER A 167 43.82 43.62 3.04
CA SER A 167 45.06 43.88 3.79
C SER A 167 46.08 44.77 3.05
N GLY A 168 45.74 45.26 1.85
CA GLY A 168 46.59 46.13 1.03
C GLY A 168 47.68 45.39 0.23
N LYS A 169 47.60 44.06 0.13
CA LYS A 169 48.54 43.25 -0.66
C LYS A 169 48.03 43.04 -2.08
N ASN A 170 48.95 43.01 -3.04
CA ASN A 170 48.63 42.78 -4.44
C ASN A 170 48.43 41.29 -4.74
N VAL A 171 47.39 40.97 -5.50
CA VAL A 171 47.11 39.63 -6.02
C VAL A 171 47.45 39.60 -7.51
N PRO A 172 48.17 38.58 -8.01
CA PRO A 172 48.46 38.47 -9.43
C PRO A 172 47.18 38.36 -10.27
N GLU A 173 47.09 39.14 -11.35
CA GLU A 173 45.95 39.14 -12.27
C GLU A 173 45.69 37.75 -12.89
N VAL A 174 46.75 36.96 -13.09
CA VAL A 174 46.65 35.57 -13.54
C VAL A 174 45.82 34.70 -12.58
N GLN A 175 45.88 34.93 -11.27
CA GLN A 175 45.07 34.17 -10.32
C GLN A 175 43.58 34.53 -10.42
N ILE A 176 43.28 35.81 -10.65
CA ILE A 176 41.90 36.31 -10.80
C ILE A 176 41.27 35.75 -12.09
N THR A 177 42.02 35.78 -13.19
CA THR A 177 41.56 35.26 -14.49
C THR A 177 41.30 33.75 -14.45
N ILE A 178 42.18 32.96 -13.82
CA ILE A 178 41.96 31.52 -13.64
C ILE A 178 40.70 31.25 -12.82
N LEU A 179 40.49 31.97 -11.72
CA LEU A 179 39.32 31.76 -10.86
C LEU A 179 38.02 32.13 -11.59
N ALA A 180 38.02 33.22 -12.35
CA ALA A 180 36.90 33.61 -13.21
C ALA A 180 36.59 32.52 -14.25
N GLU A 181 37.62 31.92 -14.87
CA GLU A 181 37.46 30.81 -15.80
C GLU A 181 36.85 29.57 -15.12
N MET A 182 37.31 29.23 -13.92
CA MET A 182 36.76 28.11 -13.15
C MET A 182 35.27 28.32 -12.80
N LEU A 183 34.87 29.53 -12.40
CA LEU A 183 33.47 29.88 -12.14
C LEU A 183 32.62 29.80 -13.42
N MET A 184 33.11 30.32 -14.54
CA MET A 184 32.41 30.22 -15.82
C MET A 184 32.22 28.76 -16.27
N ARG A 185 33.21 27.90 -16.03
CA ARG A 185 33.09 26.46 -16.30
C ARG A 185 31.98 25.81 -15.45
N GLN A 186 31.83 26.20 -14.19
CA GLN A 186 30.71 25.73 -13.36
C GLN A 186 29.35 26.22 -13.87
N ALA A 187 29.27 27.48 -14.30
CA ALA A 187 28.03 28.03 -14.86
C ALA A 187 27.56 27.26 -16.10
N ILE A 188 28.49 26.94 -17.02
CA ILE A 188 28.17 26.15 -18.23
C ILE A 188 27.75 24.73 -17.85
N LYS A 189 28.44 24.08 -16.91
CA LYS A 189 28.06 22.75 -16.43
C LYS A 189 26.65 22.77 -15.83
N LEU A 190 26.33 23.77 -15.01
CA LEU A 190 25.02 23.93 -14.40
C LEU A 190 23.94 24.16 -15.47
N GLU A 191 24.25 24.93 -16.51
CA GLU A 191 23.37 25.15 -17.65
C GLU A 191 23.04 23.85 -18.39
N SER A 192 24.04 22.98 -18.57
CA SER A 192 23.91 21.71 -19.29
C SER A 192 23.06 20.64 -18.59
N ILE A 193 22.75 20.80 -17.30
CA ILE A 193 21.92 19.84 -16.56
C ILE A 193 20.47 19.95 -17.04
N SER A 194 19.96 18.86 -17.63
CA SER A 194 18.54 18.69 -17.94
C SER A 194 17.77 18.38 -16.65
N ALA A 195 17.16 19.42 -16.06
CA ALA A 195 16.40 19.34 -14.81
C ALA A 195 14.93 19.71 -15.06
N GLU A 196 14.00 18.98 -14.43
CA GLU A 196 12.55 19.19 -14.54
C GLU A 196 11.95 19.25 -13.12
N GLY A 197 10.99 20.14 -12.87
CA GLY A 197 10.38 20.30 -11.53
C GLY A 197 11.33 20.92 -10.49
N ASP A 198 11.37 20.39 -9.27
CA ASP A 198 12.13 20.98 -8.15
C ASP A 198 13.65 21.07 -8.38
N ALA A 199 14.20 20.20 -9.24
CA ALA A 199 15.61 20.26 -9.64
C ALA A 199 15.92 21.52 -10.48
N SER A 200 14.95 22.09 -11.21
CA SER A 200 15.15 23.35 -11.92
C SER A 200 15.09 24.55 -10.98
N ALA A 201 14.28 24.49 -9.92
CA ALA A 201 14.25 25.53 -8.89
C ALA A 201 15.59 25.64 -8.15
N GLN A 202 16.21 24.50 -7.82
CA GLN A 202 17.54 24.49 -7.19
C GLN A 202 18.62 25.09 -8.09
N LYS A 203 18.54 24.86 -9.41
CA LYS A 203 19.45 25.47 -10.40
C LYS A 203 19.39 27.02 -10.40
N SER A 204 18.26 27.61 -10.01
CA SER A 204 18.06 29.07 -9.99
C SER A 204 18.31 29.71 -8.64
N LEU A 205 18.35 28.92 -7.56
CA LEU A 205 18.45 29.41 -6.18
C LEU A 205 19.90 29.41 -5.67
N GLN A 206 20.76 28.62 -6.30
CA GLN A 206 22.21 28.64 -6.14
C GLN A 206 22.85 29.57 -7.17
#